data_AF-K1SE29-F1
#
_entry.id   AF-K1SE29-F1
#
_cell.length_a   1.000
_cell.length_b   1.000
_cell.length_c   1.000
_cell.angle_alpha   90.00
_cell.angle_beta   90.00
_cell.angle_gamma   90.00
#
_symmetry.space_group_name_H-M   'P 1'
#
loop_
_entity.id
_entity.type
_entity.pdbx_description
1 polymer ?
#
loop_
_entity_poly.entity_id
_entity_poly.type
_entity_poly.pdbx_seq_one_letter_code
_entity_poly.pdbx_strand_id
1 'polypeptide(L)'
;GYENAVSYTGVLNLTTDKIDALIDGSTLPNADNSSYMGKLVDAFNWYILCVIDYKDAASLKVGGKITVEFTGTTAEPLSADVVKINDAADGRTSIILKCNLMNKKYAVLRKNPVKLIFNTYTGYQVNNKAVREINGQKGVYVLNGNIVKFKKINIVYSDSEYSICSVPDGESGYLKQYDEIIVEGTDLYDGKILD
;
A
#
# COMPACT_ATOMS: atom_id res chain seq x y z
N GLY A 1 24.33 12.25 -12.03
CA GLY A 1 24.35 10.80 -12.27
C GLY A 1 23.22 10.38 -13.19
N TYR A 2 21.97 10.42 -12.72
CA TYR A 2 20.80 9.95 -13.49
C TYR A 2 20.22 11.00 -14.44
N GLU A 3 20.61 12.27 -14.29
CA GLU A 3 20.09 13.40 -15.06
C GLU A 3 20.22 13.22 -16.58
N ASN A 4 21.30 12.56 -17.02
CA ASN A 4 21.57 12.31 -18.44
C ASN A 4 21.30 10.85 -18.83
N ALA A 5 20.83 10.01 -17.90
CA ALA A 5 20.58 8.59 -18.16
C ALA A 5 19.22 8.37 -18.85
N VAL A 6 18.24 9.23 -18.57
CA VAL A 6 16.89 9.17 -19.16
C VAL A 6 16.42 10.57 -19.49
N SER A 7 15.97 10.79 -20.74
CA SER A 7 15.35 12.06 -21.10
C SER A 7 13.94 12.18 -20.53
N TYR A 8 13.57 13.40 -20.12
CA TYR A 8 12.24 13.67 -19.59
C TYR A 8 11.10 13.27 -20.55
N THR A 9 11.33 13.41 -21.85
CA THR A 9 10.35 13.04 -22.91
C THR A 9 10.31 11.54 -23.19
N GLY A 10 11.38 10.81 -22.90
CA GLY A 10 11.49 9.36 -23.16
C GLY A 10 11.07 8.48 -21.99
N VAL A 11 10.92 9.06 -20.78
CA VAL A 11 10.69 8.32 -19.52
C VAL A 11 9.45 7.42 -19.55
N LEU A 12 8.39 7.80 -20.28
CA LEU A 12 7.14 7.05 -20.33
C LEU A 12 7.26 5.74 -21.12
N ASN A 13 8.32 5.53 -21.90
CA ASN A 13 8.49 4.34 -22.74
C ASN A 13 9.66 3.46 -22.27
N LEU A 14 10.06 3.60 -21.00
CA LEU A 14 11.09 2.73 -20.44
C LEU A 14 10.55 1.31 -20.25
N THR A 15 11.37 0.34 -20.65
CA THR A 15 11.14 -1.09 -20.46
C THR A 15 11.67 -1.54 -19.11
N THR A 16 11.29 -2.74 -18.67
CA THR A 16 11.82 -3.39 -17.46
C THR A 16 13.35 -3.43 -17.49
N ASP A 17 13.95 -3.92 -18.57
CA ASP A 17 15.41 -4.03 -18.70
C ASP A 17 16.13 -2.68 -18.62
N LYS A 18 15.54 -1.62 -19.20
CA LYS A 18 16.13 -0.28 -19.09
C LYS A 18 16.06 0.26 -17.66
N ILE A 19 14.99 -0.02 -16.93
CA ILE A 19 14.87 0.39 -15.53
C ILE A 19 15.85 -0.40 -14.66
N ASP A 20 15.98 -1.71 -14.88
CA ASP A 20 16.96 -2.53 -14.16
C ASP A 20 18.39 -2.03 -14.40
N ALA A 21 18.73 -1.70 -15.65
CA ALA A 21 20.02 -1.14 -16.03
C ALA A 21 20.30 0.26 -15.42
N LEU A 22 19.26 0.96 -14.95
CA LEU A 22 19.40 2.20 -14.16
C LEU A 22 19.58 1.87 -12.68
N ILE A 23 18.85 0.88 -12.17
CA ILE A 23 18.93 0.42 -10.77
C ILE A 23 20.30 -0.18 -10.46
N ASP A 24 20.85 -1.01 -11.35
CA ASP A 24 22.17 -1.61 -11.21
C ASP A 24 23.31 -0.60 -11.45
N GLY A 25 23.02 0.50 -12.15
CA GLY A 25 23.97 1.56 -12.48
C GLY A 25 24.80 1.33 -13.74
N SER A 26 24.55 0.25 -14.49
CA SER A 26 25.30 -0.18 -15.67
C SER A 26 25.24 0.79 -16.84
N THR A 27 24.16 1.56 -16.94
CA THR A 27 23.93 2.55 -18.02
C THR A 27 24.15 3.98 -17.58
N LEU A 28 24.65 4.21 -16.36
CA LEU A 28 24.87 5.55 -15.88
C LEU A 28 26.03 6.21 -16.65
N PRO A 29 25.80 7.38 -17.26
CA PRO A 29 26.88 8.11 -17.90
C PRO A 29 27.98 8.41 -16.89
N ASN A 30 29.24 8.29 -17.32
CA ASN A 30 30.37 8.86 -16.59
C ASN A 30 30.18 10.38 -16.52
N ALA A 31 29.67 10.84 -15.39
CA ALA A 31 29.42 12.25 -15.17
C ALA A 31 30.74 12.93 -14.80
N ASP A 32 31.44 13.48 -15.80
CA ASP A 32 32.48 14.47 -15.55
C ASP A 32 31.80 15.74 -15.02
N ASN A 33 31.76 15.86 -13.69
CA ASN A 33 31.09 16.97 -13.03
C ASN A 33 31.99 18.20 -12.85
N SER A 34 33.22 18.19 -13.38
CA SER A 34 34.20 19.26 -13.19
C SER A 34 33.76 20.61 -13.78
N SER A 35 32.82 20.60 -14.73
CA SER A 35 32.32 21.78 -15.44
C SER A 35 30.99 22.34 -14.93
N TYR A 36 30.35 21.70 -13.93
CA TYR A 36 29.05 22.15 -13.42
C TYR A 36 29.16 22.77 -12.02
N MET A 37 28.66 24.00 -11.85
CA MET A 37 28.64 24.69 -10.54
C MET A 37 27.42 24.30 -9.69
N GLY A 38 26.43 23.63 -10.26
CA GLY A 38 25.21 23.24 -9.56
C GLY A 38 24.15 22.63 -10.49
N LYS A 39 23.01 22.25 -9.89
CA LYS A 39 21.84 21.73 -10.61
C LYS A 39 20.64 22.62 -10.35
N LEU A 40 19.96 23.03 -11.41
CA LEU A 40 18.65 23.67 -11.33
C LEU A 40 17.56 22.63 -11.56
N VAL A 41 16.48 22.70 -10.77
CA VAL A 41 15.24 21.96 -11.01
C VAL A 41 14.20 23.01 -11.34
N ASP A 42 13.81 23.09 -12.60
CA ASP A 42 12.91 24.11 -13.17
C ASP A 42 11.47 23.63 -13.32
N ALA A 43 11.22 22.33 -13.11
CA ALA A 43 9.91 21.72 -13.14
C ALA A 43 9.60 20.96 -11.84
N PHE A 44 8.35 21.07 -11.38
CA PHE A 44 7.88 20.35 -10.20
C PHE A 44 7.50 18.91 -10.51
N ASN A 45 7.22 18.56 -11.77
CA ASN A 45 6.85 17.20 -12.15
C ASN A 45 8.08 16.31 -12.25
N TRP A 46 8.09 15.23 -11.49
CA TRP A 46 9.14 14.21 -11.49
C TRP A 46 8.53 12.81 -11.55
N TYR A 47 9.38 11.81 -11.84
CA TYR A 47 8.94 10.44 -12.06
C TYR A 47 9.63 9.46 -11.12
N ILE A 48 8.89 8.41 -10.75
CA ILE A 48 9.41 7.23 -10.07
C ILE A 48 9.24 6.07 -11.03
N LEU A 49 10.32 5.30 -11.23
CA LEU A 49 10.38 4.17 -12.14
C LEU A 49 10.44 2.91 -11.30
N CYS A 50 9.53 1.95 -11.53
CA CYS A 50 9.55 0.68 -10.82
C CYS A 50 9.35 -0.49 -11.79
N VAL A 51 9.89 -1.65 -11.41
CA VAL A 51 9.58 -2.95 -12.02
C VAL A 51 8.89 -3.78 -10.95
N ILE A 52 7.72 -4.32 -11.28
CA ILE A 52 6.90 -5.16 -10.39
C ILE A 52 6.41 -6.41 -11.13
N ASP A 53 5.86 -7.38 -10.40
CA ASP A 53 5.23 -8.56 -11.00
C ASP A 53 3.95 -8.16 -11.77
N TYR A 54 3.69 -8.82 -12.90
CA TYR A 54 2.49 -8.61 -13.71
C TYR A 54 1.17 -8.73 -12.91
N LYS A 55 1.10 -9.68 -11.98
CA LYS A 55 -0.06 -9.91 -11.11
C LYS A 55 -0.40 -8.68 -10.25
N ASP A 56 0.62 -7.96 -9.78
CA ASP A 56 0.44 -6.77 -8.94
C ASP A 56 0.08 -5.58 -9.82
N ALA A 57 0.73 -5.46 -10.98
CA ALA A 57 0.42 -4.44 -11.98
C ALA A 57 -1.03 -4.49 -12.48
N ALA A 58 -1.64 -5.68 -12.54
CA ALA A 58 -3.04 -5.86 -12.95
C ALA A 58 -4.06 -5.12 -12.07
N SER A 59 -3.69 -4.78 -10.84
CA SER A 59 -4.52 -3.97 -9.94
C SER A 59 -4.42 -2.46 -10.18
N LEU A 60 -3.44 -2.03 -10.99
CA LEU A 60 -3.20 -0.62 -11.34
C LEU A 60 -3.92 -0.23 -12.61
N LYS A 61 -4.19 1.06 -12.75
CA LYS A 61 -4.80 1.66 -13.95
C LYS A 61 -4.08 2.95 -14.28
N VAL A 62 -3.77 3.15 -15.57
CA VAL A 62 -3.26 4.44 -16.05
C VAL A 62 -4.29 5.54 -15.75
N GLY A 63 -3.84 6.67 -15.21
CA GLY A 63 -4.68 7.76 -14.69
C GLY A 63 -5.16 7.54 -13.24
N GLY A 64 -4.94 6.34 -12.67
CA GLY A 64 -5.15 6.08 -11.26
C GLY A 64 -4.03 6.67 -10.39
N LYS A 65 -4.20 6.58 -9.08
CA LYS A 65 -3.21 7.00 -8.09
C LYS A 65 -2.75 5.80 -7.26
N ILE A 66 -1.51 5.86 -6.80
CA ILE A 66 -0.92 4.88 -5.89
C ILE A 66 -0.11 5.59 -4.81
N THR A 67 -0.12 5.05 -3.60
CA THR A 67 0.73 5.55 -2.52
C THR A 67 2.10 4.87 -2.58
N VAL A 68 3.16 5.67 -2.54
CA VAL A 68 4.55 5.23 -2.56
C VAL A 68 5.19 5.56 -1.21
N GLU A 69 5.69 4.54 -0.52
CA GLU A 69 6.47 4.67 0.73
C GLU A 69 7.96 4.41 0.44
N PHE A 70 8.84 5.30 0.92
CA PHE A 70 10.29 5.20 0.70
C PHE A 70 10.97 4.52 1.89
N THR A 71 11.45 3.29 1.69
CA THR A 71 12.01 2.47 2.79
C THR A 71 13.39 2.97 3.20
N GLY A 72 13.64 3.05 4.51
CA GLY A 72 14.95 3.46 5.04
C GLY A 72 15.25 4.96 4.91
N THR A 73 14.22 5.78 4.71
CA THR A 73 14.35 7.24 4.56
C THR A 73 13.43 7.98 5.54
N THR A 74 13.63 9.30 5.68
CA THR A 74 12.72 10.18 6.44
C THR A 74 11.68 10.86 5.56
N ALA A 75 11.62 10.49 4.28
CA ALA A 75 10.67 11.01 3.31
C ALA A 75 9.28 10.43 3.58
N GLU A 76 8.28 11.31 3.65
CA GLU A 76 6.89 10.91 3.87
C GLU A 76 6.36 10.13 2.66
N PRO A 77 5.45 9.16 2.87
CA PRO A 77 4.72 8.54 1.77
C PRO A 77 4.00 9.61 0.94
N LEU A 78 3.95 9.40 -0.38
CA LEU A 78 3.28 10.32 -1.30
C LEU A 78 2.30 9.59 -2.21
N SER A 79 1.30 10.33 -2.69
CA SER A 79 0.40 9.84 -3.74
C SER A 79 0.97 10.23 -5.10
N ALA A 80 1.19 9.25 -5.97
CA ALA A 80 1.68 9.44 -7.33
C ALA A 80 0.65 8.98 -8.35
N ASP A 81 0.61 9.65 -9.50
CA ASP A 81 -0.22 9.26 -10.64
C ASP A 81 0.45 8.13 -11.41
N VAL A 82 -0.30 7.07 -11.72
CA VAL A 82 0.14 6.02 -12.63
C VAL A 82 0.02 6.55 -14.06
N VAL A 83 1.13 6.95 -14.66
CA VAL A 83 1.12 7.56 -16.01
C VAL A 83 1.45 6.55 -17.11
N LYS A 84 2.08 5.42 -16.75
CA LYS A 84 2.32 4.33 -17.67
C LYS A 84 2.44 2.99 -16.95
N ILE A 85 1.97 1.95 -17.63
CA ILE A 85 2.18 0.53 -17.33
C ILE A 85 2.65 -0.09 -18.65
N ASN A 86 3.86 -0.65 -18.70
CA ASN A 86 4.36 -1.39 -19.87
C ASN A 86 4.69 -2.83 -19.43
N ASP A 87 3.85 -3.76 -19.86
CA ASP A 87 4.04 -5.18 -19.60
C ASP A 87 5.15 -5.74 -20.48
N ALA A 88 5.96 -6.62 -19.89
CA ALA A 88 6.90 -7.45 -20.62
C ALA A 88 6.41 -8.90 -20.65
N ALA A 89 6.79 -9.64 -21.68
CA ALA A 89 6.37 -11.04 -21.86
C ALA A 89 6.96 -12.01 -20.81
N ASP A 90 7.91 -11.54 -20.00
CA ASP A 90 8.63 -12.30 -18.98
C ASP A 90 7.92 -12.32 -17.60
N GLY A 91 6.70 -11.80 -17.52
CA GLY A 91 5.91 -11.74 -16.29
C GLY A 91 6.23 -10.54 -15.39
N ARG A 92 7.12 -9.64 -15.84
CA ARG A 92 7.42 -8.38 -15.16
C ARG A 92 6.74 -7.22 -15.89
N THR A 93 6.49 -6.16 -15.15
CA THR A 93 5.86 -4.95 -15.67
C THR A 93 6.61 -3.73 -15.18
N SER A 94 6.97 -2.86 -16.11
CA SER A 94 7.48 -1.53 -15.77
C SER A 94 6.31 -0.58 -15.52
N ILE A 95 6.39 0.17 -14.42
CA ILE A 95 5.41 1.19 -14.09
C ILE A 95 6.12 2.54 -13.94
N ILE A 96 5.52 3.56 -14.55
CA ILE A 96 6.00 4.93 -14.47
C ILE A 96 4.99 5.72 -13.66
N LEU A 97 5.44 6.24 -12.52
CA LEU A 97 4.64 7.04 -11.61
C LEU A 97 5.08 8.50 -11.72
N LYS A 98 4.13 9.43 -11.67
CA LYS A 98 4.38 10.88 -11.73
C LYS A 98 3.95 11.53 -10.43
N CYS A 99 4.76 12.46 -9.95
CA CYS A 99 4.44 13.28 -8.78
C CYS A 99 4.86 14.73 -9.03
N ASN A 100 4.17 15.68 -8.41
CA ASN A 100 4.53 17.11 -8.43
C ASN A 100 4.93 17.66 -7.05
N LEU A 101 4.85 16.84 -5.99
CA LEU A 101 5.30 17.21 -4.65
C LEU A 101 6.83 17.08 -4.57
N MET A 102 7.53 18.18 -4.35
CA MET A 102 8.98 18.21 -4.25
C MET A 102 9.43 18.93 -2.98
N ASN A 103 10.32 18.30 -2.22
CA ASN A 103 10.97 18.88 -1.05
C ASN A 103 12.41 18.35 -0.94
N LYS A 104 13.18 18.86 0.03
CA LYS A 104 14.59 18.44 0.24
C LYS A 104 14.73 16.92 0.46
N LYS A 105 13.75 16.29 1.10
CA LYS A 105 13.78 14.84 1.38
C LYS A 105 13.63 14.03 0.10
N TYR A 106 12.75 14.42 -0.81
CA TYR A 106 12.58 13.75 -2.11
C TYR A 106 13.72 14.08 -3.09
N ALA A 107 14.23 15.31 -3.10
CA ALA A 107 15.24 15.76 -4.05
C ALA A 107 16.59 15.00 -3.95
N VAL A 108 16.88 14.42 -2.79
CA VAL A 108 18.08 13.59 -2.56
C VAL A 108 17.88 12.12 -2.94
N LEU A 109 16.63 11.67 -3.14
CA LEU A 109 16.33 10.29 -3.50
C LEU A 109 16.64 10.06 -4.98
N ARG A 110 17.64 9.22 -5.26
CA ARG A 110 18.03 8.86 -6.64
C ARG A 110 17.66 7.43 -6.98
N LYS A 111 18.09 6.50 -6.13
CA LYS A 111 17.73 5.09 -6.15
C LYS A 111 17.41 4.69 -4.72
N ASN A 112 16.18 4.25 -4.47
CA ASN A 112 15.75 3.80 -3.14
C ASN A 112 14.77 2.65 -3.28
N PRO A 113 14.81 1.67 -2.36
CA PRO A 113 13.73 0.70 -2.22
C PRO A 113 12.43 1.42 -1.85
N VAL A 114 11.35 1.10 -2.55
CA VAL A 114 10.01 1.66 -2.30
C VAL A 114 9.01 0.54 -2.06
N LYS A 115 7.97 0.84 -1.27
CA LYS A 115 6.76 0.02 -1.20
C LYS A 115 5.63 0.74 -1.90
N LEU A 116 4.88 -0.03 -2.67
CA LEU A 116 3.67 0.42 -3.35
C LEU A 116 2.48 -0.09 -2.56
N ILE A 117 1.65 0.84 -2.07
CA ILE A 117 0.49 0.49 -1.25
C ILE A 117 -0.73 0.43 -2.16
N PHE A 118 -1.17 -0.78 -2.47
CA PHE A 118 -2.29 -1.05 -3.37
C PHE A 118 -3.64 -0.90 -2.68
N ASN A 119 -3.75 -1.38 -1.45
CA ASN A 119 -4.96 -1.31 -0.65
C ASN A 119 -4.59 -0.98 0.80
N THR A 120 -5.40 -0.14 1.42
CA THR A 120 -5.32 0.14 2.86
C THR A 120 -6.67 -0.20 3.46
N TYR A 121 -6.66 -1.08 4.45
CA TYR A 121 -7.86 -1.45 5.21
C TYR A 121 -7.73 -0.91 6.62
N THR A 122 -8.82 -0.34 7.13
CA THR A 122 -8.87 0.21 8.49
C THR A 122 -10.09 -0.35 9.19
N GLY A 123 -9.89 -0.78 10.43
CA GLY A 123 -10.92 -1.43 11.24
C GLY A 123 -10.29 -2.10 12.45
N TYR A 124 -11.11 -2.80 13.22
CA TYR A 124 -10.66 -3.59 14.35
C TYR A 124 -10.06 -4.91 13.86
N GLN A 125 -8.88 -5.26 14.35
CA GLN A 125 -8.28 -6.57 14.11
C GLN A 125 -8.96 -7.61 15.00
N VAL A 126 -9.51 -8.65 14.38
CA VAL A 126 -10.28 -9.70 15.03
C VAL A 126 -9.62 -11.04 14.72
N ASN A 127 -9.36 -11.86 15.73
CA ASN A 127 -8.87 -13.21 15.51
C ASN A 127 -9.95 -14.05 14.81
N ASN A 128 -9.60 -14.71 13.71
CA ASN A 128 -10.55 -15.49 12.92
C ASN A 128 -11.22 -16.62 13.71
N LYS A 129 -10.57 -17.14 14.76
CA LYS A 129 -11.17 -18.13 15.68
C LYS A 129 -12.35 -17.60 16.47
N ALA A 130 -12.46 -16.28 16.67
CA ALA A 130 -13.57 -15.66 17.38
C ALA A 130 -14.80 -15.43 16.49
N VAL A 131 -14.62 -15.48 15.16
CA VAL A 131 -15.69 -15.17 14.20
C VAL A 131 -16.74 -16.27 14.23
N ARG A 132 -18.00 -15.86 14.28
CA ARG A 132 -19.18 -16.72 14.25
C ARG A 132 -20.13 -16.22 13.17
N GLU A 133 -20.90 -17.13 12.60
CA GLU A 133 -21.97 -16.80 11.67
C GLU A 133 -23.29 -17.31 12.23
N ILE A 134 -24.24 -16.40 12.42
CA ILE A 134 -25.57 -16.69 12.96
C ILE A 134 -26.58 -16.17 11.95
N ASN A 135 -27.40 -17.07 11.39
CA ASN A 135 -28.41 -16.73 10.38
C ASN A 135 -27.85 -15.91 9.19
N GLY A 136 -26.63 -16.24 8.73
CA GLY A 136 -25.94 -15.55 7.64
C GLY A 136 -25.27 -14.23 8.02
N GLN A 137 -25.39 -13.77 9.28
CA GLN A 137 -24.69 -12.59 9.77
C GLN A 137 -23.40 -12.99 10.48
N LYS A 138 -22.26 -12.49 9.99
CA LYS A 138 -20.98 -12.64 10.68
C LYS A 138 -20.88 -11.67 11.86
N GLY A 139 -20.29 -12.16 12.94
CA GLY A 139 -20.05 -11.40 14.16
C GLY A 139 -19.08 -12.10 15.09
N VAL A 140 -18.92 -11.54 16.28
CA VAL A 140 -18.13 -12.09 17.38
C VAL A 140 -18.95 -12.03 18.67
N TYR A 141 -18.64 -12.94 19.60
CA TYR A 141 -19.12 -12.79 20.97
C TYR A 141 -18.14 -11.93 21.76
N VAL A 142 -18.70 -10.98 22.49
CA VAL A 142 -17.95 -10.11 23.39
C VAL A 142 -18.46 -10.26 24.81
N LEU A 143 -17.59 -10.03 25.78
CA LEU A 143 -17.97 -9.96 27.18
C LEU A 143 -18.31 -8.51 27.53
N ASN A 144 -19.52 -8.28 28.05
CA ASN A 144 -19.93 -6.99 28.59
C ASN A 144 -20.26 -7.17 30.07
N GLY A 145 -19.28 -6.87 30.93
CA GLY A 145 -19.33 -7.25 32.34
C GLY A 145 -19.24 -8.77 32.47
N ASN A 146 -20.32 -9.43 32.87
CA ASN A 146 -20.43 -10.89 32.90
C ASN A 146 -21.43 -11.44 31.86
N ILE A 147 -21.94 -10.60 30.95
CA ILE A 147 -22.93 -10.98 29.95
C ILE A 147 -22.28 -11.10 28.58
N VAL A 148 -22.43 -12.26 27.95
CA VAL A 148 -22.05 -12.50 26.56
C VAL A 148 -22.99 -11.73 25.64
N LYS A 149 -22.42 -10.97 24.69
CA LYS A 149 -23.16 -10.25 23.67
C LYS A 149 -22.66 -10.57 22.26
N PHE A 150 -23.58 -10.75 21.32
CA PHE A 150 -23.22 -10.88 19.91
C PHE A 150 -23.07 -9.50 19.28
N LYS A 151 -21.92 -9.27 18.63
CA LYS A 151 -21.61 -8.04 17.90
C LYS A 151 -21.36 -8.36 16.43
N LYS A 152 -22.03 -7.63 15.54
CA LYS A 152 -21.82 -7.75 14.09
C LYS A 152 -20.42 -7.28 13.70
N ILE A 153 -19.87 -7.88 12.66
CA ILE A 153 -18.61 -7.44 12.04
C ILE A 153 -18.79 -7.30 10.52
N ASN A 154 -18.09 -6.34 9.92
CA ASN A 154 -17.96 -6.22 8.47
C ASN A 154 -16.49 -6.39 8.05
N ILE A 155 -16.14 -7.59 7.61
CA ILE A 155 -14.77 -7.95 7.23
C ILE A 155 -14.42 -7.26 5.91
N VAL A 156 -13.40 -6.39 5.93
CA VAL A 156 -12.88 -5.70 4.74
C VAL A 156 -11.57 -6.32 4.23
N TYR A 157 -10.89 -7.07 5.10
CA TYR A 157 -9.72 -7.87 4.76
C TYR A 157 -9.63 -9.06 5.72
N SER A 158 -9.16 -10.20 5.24
CA SER A 158 -8.88 -11.38 6.08
C SER A 158 -7.66 -12.11 5.54
N ASP A 159 -6.78 -12.51 6.44
CA ASP A 159 -5.74 -13.51 6.18
C ASP A 159 -6.10 -14.81 6.92
N SER A 160 -5.11 -15.69 7.13
CA SER A 160 -5.31 -16.98 7.82
C SER A 160 -5.58 -16.85 9.32
N GLU A 161 -5.10 -15.80 9.98
CA GLU A 161 -5.16 -15.65 11.43
C GLU A 161 -6.11 -14.53 11.88
N TYR A 162 -6.15 -13.42 11.15
CA TYR A 162 -6.93 -12.24 11.51
C TYR A 162 -7.79 -11.71 10.36
N SER A 163 -8.85 -11.02 10.77
CA SER A 163 -9.71 -10.20 9.93
C SER A 163 -9.64 -8.74 10.38
N ILE A 164 -9.59 -7.81 9.43
CA ILE A 164 -9.83 -6.39 9.68
C ILE A 164 -11.32 -6.12 9.47
N CYS A 165 -11.98 -5.70 10.54
CA CYS A 165 -13.42 -5.47 10.57
C CYS A 165 -13.73 -3.98 10.66
N SER A 166 -14.34 -3.44 9.60
CA SER A 166 -14.85 -2.07 9.60
C SER A 166 -16.19 -1.97 10.33
N VAL A 167 -16.54 -0.75 10.73
CA VAL A 167 -17.87 -0.42 11.28
C VAL A 167 -18.56 0.52 10.31
N PRO A 168 -19.72 0.16 9.76
CA PRO A 168 -20.51 1.08 8.94
C PRO A 168 -20.96 2.31 9.75
N ASP A 169 -20.90 3.49 9.13
CA ASP A 169 -21.28 4.73 9.79
C ASP A 169 -22.76 4.74 10.21
N GLY A 170 -23.04 5.17 11.44
CA GLY A 170 -24.39 5.29 11.97
C GLY A 170 -25.06 3.97 12.36
N GLU A 171 -24.40 2.83 12.17
CA GLU A 171 -24.95 1.53 12.54
C GLU A 171 -24.65 1.13 13.98
N SER A 172 -25.59 0.38 14.57
CA SER A 172 -25.50 -0.11 15.94
C SER A 172 -25.37 -1.63 15.99
N GLY A 173 -24.94 -2.16 17.14
CA GLY A 173 -24.72 -3.60 17.30
C GLY A 173 -23.45 -4.15 16.66
N TYR A 174 -22.63 -3.30 16.03
CA TYR A 174 -21.28 -3.66 15.57
C TYR A 174 -20.27 -3.66 16.71
N LEU A 175 -19.16 -4.37 16.49
CA LEU A 175 -17.98 -4.35 17.34
C LEU A 175 -17.48 -2.92 17.56
N LYS A 176 -17.04 -2.61 18.78
CA LYS A 176 -16.53 -1.29 19.15
C LYS A 176 -15.15 -1.40 19.81
N GLN A 177 -14.47 -0.26 19.88
CA GLN A 177 -13.24 -0.15 20.65
C GLN A 177 -13.49 -0.57 22.11
N TYR A 178 -12.56 -1.34 22.66
CA TYR A 178 -12.59 -1.90 24.02
C TYR A 178 -13.60 -3.02 24.27
N ASP A 179 -14.32 -3.52 23.25
CA ASP A 179 -15.08 -4.75 23.41
C ASP A 179 -14.12 -5.93 23.65
N GLU A 180 -14.37 -6.70 24.71
CA GLU A 180 -13.57 -7.88 25.05
C GLU A 180 -14.05 -9.10 24.26
N ILE A 181 -13.34 -9.45 23.19
CA ILE A 181 -13.74 -10.55 22.30
C ILE A 181 -13.44 -11.91 22.94
N ILE A 182 -14.45 -12.79 22.96
CA ILE A 182 -14.29 -14.19 23.37
C ILE A 182 -13.75 -14.99 22.19
N VAL A 183 -12.47 -15.38 22.25
CA VAL A 183 -11.78 -16.09 21.16
C VAL A 183 -12.10 -17.59 21.18
N GLU A 184 -12.19 -18.18 22.36
CA GLU A 184 -12.44 -19.60 22.57
C GLU A 184 -13.53 -19.81 23.62
N GLY A 185 -14.33 -20.85 23.45
CA GLY A 185 -15.47 -21.15 24.31
C GLY A 185 -16.53 -21.96 23.58
N THR A 186 -17.23 -22.82 24.31
CA THR A 186 -18.35 -23.62 23.82
C THR A 186 -19.66 -23.09 24.39
N ASP A 187 -20.78 -23.38 23.71
CA ASP A 187 -22.11 -23.00 24.17
C ASP A 187 -22.27 -21.48 24.42
N LEU A 188 -21.74 -20.64 23.53
CA LEU A 188 -21.90 -19.18 23.61
C LEU A 188 -23.15 -18.75 22.85
N TYR A 189 -23.97 -17.91 23.48
CA TYR A 189 -25.14 -17.27 22.87
C TYR A 189 -25.38 -15.88 23.48
N ASP A 190 -26.07 -15.00 22.75
CA ASP A 190 -26.37 -13.64 23.20
C ASP A 190 -27.21 -13.67 24.48
N GLY A 191 -26.77 -12.94 25.50
CA GLY A 191 -27.40 -12.87 26.81
C GLY A 191 -26.95 -13.94 27.81
N LYS A 192 -26.06 -14.88 27.44
CA LYS A 192 -25.48 -15.84 28.40
C LYS A 192 -24.72 -15.11 29.50
N ILE A 193 -24.96 -15.49 30.75
CA ILE A 193 -24.20 -14.99 31.91
C ILE A 193 -23.05 -15.96 32.17
N LEU A 194 -21.84 -15.42 32.38
CA LEU A 194 -20.66 -16.17 32.79
C LEU A 194 -20.40 -15.90 34.28
N ASP A 195 -20.28 -16.96 35.05
CA ASP A 195 -19.95 -16.91 36.49
C ASP A 195 -18.46 -17.21 36.73
#